data_AF-A0A7X3Z7Y5-F1
#
_entry.id   AF-A0A7X3Z7Y5-F1
#
_cell.length_a   1.000
_cell.length_b   1.000
_cell.length_c   1.000
_cell.angle_alpha   90.00
_cell.angle_beta   90.00
_cell.angle_gamma   90.00
#
_symmetry.space_group_name_H-M   'P 1'
#
loop_
_entity.id
_entity.type
_entity.pdbx_description
1 polymer ?
#
loop_
_entity_poly.entity_id
_entity_poly.type
_entity_poly.pdbx_seq_one_letter_code
_entity_poly.pdbx_strand_id
1 'polypeptide(L)' 'MARLFLGIESSCDDTAAAVVSDDRRILSSVVAIQAS' A
#
# COMPACT_ATOMS: atom_id res chain seq x y z
N MET A 1 18.03 -0.76 -12.61
CA MET A 1 17.36 -1.12 -11.34
C MET A 1 15.98 -0.48 -11.36
N ALA A 2 14.92 -1.26 -11.13
CA ALA A 2 13.56 -0.73 -11.03
C ALA A 2 13.35 -0.07 -9.66
N ARG A 3 12.69 1.09 -9.62
CA ARG A 3 12.32 1.74 -8.35
C ARG A 3 10.97 1.21 -7.88
N LEU A 4 10.88 0.96 -6.59
CA LEU A 4 9.65 0.54 -5.91
C LEU A 4 9.31 1.55 -4.84
N PHE A 5 8.01 1.82 -4.70
CA PHE A 5 7.44 2.72 -3.71
C PHE A 5 6.55 1.93 -2.77
N LEU A 6 6.66 2.20 -1.46
CA LEU A 6 5.76 1.67 -0.43
C LEU A 6 4.79 2.79 -0.02
N GLY A 7 3.51 2.60 -0.30
CA GLY A 7 2.43 3.43 0.23
C GLY A 7 1.84 2.80 1.49
N ILE A 8 1.62 3.60 2.53
CA ILE A 8 0.92 3.20 3.77
C ILE A 8 -0.18 4.23 4.02
N GLU A 9 -1.39 3.75 4.32
CA GLU A 9 -2.52 4.57 4.74
C GLU A 9 -3.10 4.01 6.03
N SER A 10 -3.23 4.85 7.05
CA SER A 10 -3.61 4.45 8.42
C SER A 10 -4.47 5.50 9.14
N SER A 11 -5.07 6.44 8.41
CA SER A 11 -5.90 7.50 9.02
C SER A 11 -7.35 7.08 9.29
N CYS A 12 -7.79 5.93 8.78
CA CYS A 12 -9.16 5.41 8.88
C CYS A 12 -9.24 4.17 9.79
N ASP A 13 -10.44 3.56 9.86
CA ASP A 13 -10.69 2.30 10.58
C ASP A 13 -10.01 1.07 9.94
N ASP A 14 -9.49 1.20 8.71
CA ASP A 14 -8.70 0.19 8.02
C ASP A 14 -7.25 0.65 7.88
N THR A 15 -6.31 -0.30 7.91
CA THR A 15 -4.93 -0.08 7.51
C THR A 15 -4.70 -0.65 6.11
N ALA A 16 -4.10 0.14 5.21
CA ALA A 16 -3.77 -0.30 3.85
C ALA A 16 -2.28 -0.11 3.52
N ALA A 17 -1.75 -1.01 2.70
CA ALA A 17 -0.39 -0.94 2.17
C ALA A 17 -0.32 -1.37 0.71
N ALA A 18 0.50 -0.69 -0.09
CA ALA A 18 0.71 -1.03 -1.50
C ALA A 18 2.17 -0.90 -1.94
N VAL A 19 2.60 -1.80 -2.82
CA VAL A 19 3.88 -1.70 -3.53
C VAL A 19 3.61 -1.25 -4.96
N VAL A 20 4.25 -0.16 -5.37
CA VAL A 20 4.03 0.49 -6.67
C VAL A 20 5.35 0.59 -7.43
N SER A 21 5.36 0.27 -8.72
CA SER A 21 6.51 0.50 -9.61
C SER A 21 6.57 1.95 -10.11
N ASP A 22 7.71 2.34 -10.64
CA ASP A 22 7.94 3.68 -11.22
C ASP A 22 7.05 4.05 -12.40
N ASP A 23 6.54 3.06 -13.14
CA ASP A 23 5.49 3.23 -14.16
C ASP A 23 4.06 3.36 -13.58
N ARG A 24 3.96 3.50 -12.25
CA ARG A 24 2.72 3.66 -11.47
C ARG A 24 1.81 2.43 -11.46
N ARG A 25 2.32 1.24 -11.80
CA ARG A 25 1.56 0.00 -11.63
C ARG A 25 1.58 -0.45 -10.17
N ILE A 26 0.42 -0.88 -9.68
CA ILE A 26 0.32 -1.54 -8.38
C ILE A 26 0.76 -2.99 -8.58
N LEU A 27 1.79 -3.40 -7.85
CA LEU A 27 2.31 -4.78 -7.87
C LEU A 27 1.64 -5.66 -6.82
N SER A 28 1.29 -5.06 -5.68
CA SER A 28 0.55 -5.71 -4.59
C SER A 28 -0.16 -4.65 -3.76
N SER A 29 -1.32 -5.01 -3.19
CA SER A 29 -2.08 -4.19 -2.26
C SER A 29 -2.78 -5.08 -1.25
N VAL A 30 -2.78 -4.67 0.02
CA VAL A 30 -3.50 -5.32 1.11
C VAL A 30 -4.27 -4.28 1.91
N VAL A 31 -5.45 -4.67 2.39
CA VAL A 31 -6.27 -3.91 3.34
C VAL A 31 -6.55 -4.84 4.52
N ALA A 32 -6.28 -4.35 5.72
CA ALA A 32 -6.56 -5.06 6.97
C ALA A 32 -7.49 -4.21 7.82
N ILE A 33 -8.55 -4.85 8.34
CA ILE A 33 -9.45 -4.23 9.32
C ILE A 33 -8.66 -3.91 10.58
N GLN A 34 -8.78 -2.69 11.09
CA GLN A 34 -8.22 -2.36 12.40
C GLN A 34 -9.20 -2.84 13.46
N ALA A 35 -8.91 -3.98 14.07
CA ALA A 35 -9.64 -4.41 15.26
C ALA A 35 -9.26 -3.48 16.42
N SER A 36 -10.20 -2.65 16.85
CA SER A 36 -10.10 -1.88 18.10
C SER A 36 -10.36 -2.76 19.31
#